data_AF-A0A7X1TJ42-F1
#
_entry.id   AF-A0A7X1TJ42-F1
#
_cell.length_a   1.000
_cell.length_b   1.000
_cell.length_c   1.000
_cell.angle_alpha   90.00
_cell.angle_beta   90.00
_cell.angle_gamma   90.00
#
_symmetry.space_group_name_H-M   'P 1'
#
loop_
_entity.id
_entity.type
_entity.pdbx_description
1 polymer ?
#
loop_
_entity_poly.entity_id
_entity_poly.type
_entity_poly.pdbx_seq_one_letter_code
_entity_poly.pdbx_strand_id
1 'polypeptide(L)'
;MNSSIQRHIGPFALMLTGLGSIIGSGWLFGAWKAAKIAGPAAICAWVIGAVVILAIALTYAELGSMFPESGGMVRYARYSHGALVGFISAWANWIAIVSV
;
A
#
# COMPACT_ATOMS: atom_id res chain seq x y z
N MET A 1 -13.49 6.89 -30.97
CA MET A 1 -14.22 6.27 -29.84
C MET A 1 -13.53 6.68 -28.55
N ASN A 2 -13.87 7.85 -27.99
CA ASN A 2 -13.38 8.26 -26.68
C ASN A 2 -14.31 7.68 -25.61
N SER A 3 -14.10 6.42 -25.26
CA SER A 3 -14.75 5.80 -24.11
C SER A 3 -14.08 6.35 -22.85
N SER A 4 -14.61 7.46 -22.31
CA SER A 4 -14.13 8.03 -21.05
C SER A 4 -14.37 7.01 -19.92
N ILE A 5 -13.33 6.77 -19.10
CA ILE A 5 -13.41 5.86 -17.95
C ILE A 5 -14.52 6.36 -17.01
N GLN A 6 -15.52 5.50 -16.78
CA GLN A 6 -16.64 5.78 -15.90
C GLN A 6 -16.17 5.67 -14.43
N ARG A 7 -15.95 6.81 -13.75
CA ARG A 7 -15.50 6.87 -12.35
C ARG A 7 -16.67 6.66 -11.36
N HIS A 8 -17.28 5.47 -11.35
CA HIS A 8 -18.46 5.15 -10.52
C HIS A 8 -18.18 4.20 -9.35
N ILE A 9 -16.92 4.02 -8.93
CA ILE A 9 -16.61 3.12 -7.80
C ILE A 9 -16.94 3.83 -6.48
N GLY A 10 -17.95 3.33 -5.77
CA GLY A 10 -18.33 3.84 -4.46
C GLY A 10 -17.29 3.53 -3.36
N PRO A 11 -17.36 4.23 -2.21
CA PRO A 11 -16.37 4.10 -1.13
C PRO A 11 -16.27 2.68 -0.57
N PHE A 12 -17.38 1.96 -0.49
CA PHE A 12 -17.41 0.57 -0.03
C PHE A 12 -16.68 -0.37 -1.00
N ALA A 13 -16.90 -0.22 -2.31
CA ALA A 13 -16.22 -1.02 -3.33
C ALA A 13 -14.71 -0.71 -3.37
N LEU A 14 -14.32 0.56 -3.16
CA LEU A 14 -12.91 0.95 -3.02
C LEU A 14 -12.27 0.31 -1.79
N MET A 15 -12.96 0.33 -0.64
CA MET A 15 -12.48 -0.30 0.60
C MET A 15 -12.29 -1.81 0.42
N LEU A 16 -13.27 -2.50 -0.16
CA LEU A 16 -13.17 -3.95 -0.42
C LEU A 16 -12.04 -4.28 -1.40
N THR A 17 -11.82 -3.44 -2.42
CA THR A 17 -10.70 -3.59 -3.35
C THR A 17 -9.36 -3.47 -2.61
N GLY A 18 -9.23 -2.47 -1.75
CA GLY A 18 -8.05 -2.30 -0.89
C GLY A 18 -7.83 -3.51 0.03
N LEU A 19 -8.87 -3.95 0.74
CA LEU A 19 -8.80 -5.13 1.61
C LEU A 19 -8.41 -6.39 0.85
N GLY A 20 -9.02 -6.64 -0.31
CA GLY A 20 -8.71 -7.78 -1.17
C GLY A 20 -7.27 -7.75 -1.69
N SER A 21 -6.70 -6.56 -1.91
CA SER A 21 -5.30 -6.41 -2.33
C SER A 21 -4.29 -6.69 -1.21
N ILE A 22 -4.69 -6.55 0.07
CA ILE A 22 -3.82 -6.76 1.23
C ILE A 22 -3.79 -8.24 1.65
N ILE A 23 -4.92 -8.92 1.56
CA ILE A 23 -5.06 -10.31 2.01
C ILE A 23 -4.47 -11.24 0.95
N GLY A 24 -3.20 -11.64 1.15
CA GLY A 24 -2.49 -12.61 0.31
C GLY A 24 -1.73 -13.66 1.13
N SER A 25 -0.79 -14.37 0.49
CA SER A 25 0.03 -15.41 1.15
C SER A 25 0.93 -14.86 2.28
N GLY A 26 1.25 -13.57 2.23
CA GLY A 26 2.06 -12.87 3.23
C GLY A 26 1.48 -12.89 4.65
N TRP A 27 0.16 -12.93 4.82
CA TRP A 27 -0.47 -13.05 6.14
C TRP A 27 -0.10 -14.39 6.81
N LEU A 28 -0.12 -15.48 6.05
CA LEU A 28 0.21 -16.83 6.53
C LEU A 28 1.71 -16.98 6.81
N PHE A 29 2.55 -16.63 5.83
CA PHE A 29 4.00 -16.77 5.97
C PHE A 29 4.59 -15.78 6.98
N GLY A 30 4.03 -14.57 7.08
CA GLY A 30 4.40 -13.57 8.06
C GLY A 30 4.08 -14.01 9.48
N ALA A 31 2.87 -14.52 9.72
CA ALA A 31 2.49 -15.06 11.02
C ALA A 31 3.36 -16.26 11.42
N TRP A 32 3.62 -17.19 10.50
CA TRP A 32 4.49 -18.34 10.75
C TRP A 32 5.91 -17.91 11.10
N LYS A 33 6.51 -16.98 10.33
CA LYS A 33 7.88 -16.50 10.57
C LYS A 33 7.98 -15.73 11.89
N ALA A 34 6.99 -14.90 12.21
CA ALA A 34 6.93 -14.19 13.48
C ALA A 34 6.84 -15.15 14.67
N ALA A 35 5.96 -16.16 14.58
CA ALA A 35 5.82 -17.20 15.61
C ALA A 35 7.09 -18.05 15.75
N LYS A 36 7.78 -18.36 14.64
CA LYS A 36 9.03 -19.14 14.67
C LYS A 36 10.17 -18.40 15.37
N ILE A 37 10.23 -17.07 15.25
CA ILE A 37 11.31 -16.26 15.82
C ILE A 37 10.98 -15.80 17.24
N ALA A 38 9.77 -15.27 17.47
CA ALA A 38 9.37 -14.67 18.74
C ALA A 38 8.51 -15.58 19.63
N GLY A 39 8.09 -16.76 19.13
CA GLY A 39 7.21 -17.66 19.88
C GLY A 39 5.87 -16.98 20.22
N PRO A 40 5.33 -17.18 21.45
CA PRO A 40 4.11 -16.53 21.92
C PRO A 40 4.18 -14.99 21.89
N ALA A 41 5.37 -14.40 21.97
CA ALA A 41 5.56 -12.96 21.93
C ALA A 41 5.38 -12.36 20.51
N ALA A 42 5.12 -13.18 19.49
CA ALA A 42 4.82 -12.71 18.14
C ALA A 42 3.61 -11.75 18.08
N ILE A 43 2.68 -11.84 19.03
CA ILE A 43 1.54 -10.91 19.14
C ILE A 43 2.05 -9.48 19.34
N CYS A 44 3.09 -9.27 20.16
CA CYS A 44 3.68 -7.96 20.37
C CYS A 44 4.28 -7.40 19.06
N ALA A 45 4.93 -8.25 18.26
CA ALA A 45 5.46 -7.86 16.96
C ALA A 45 4.35 -7.45 15.98
N TRP A 46 3.20 -8.13 15.99
CA TRP A 46 2.02 -7.75 15.22
C TRP A 46 1.44 -6.41 15.65
N VAL A 47 1.36 -6.14 16.95
CA VAL A 47 0.88 -4.84 17.46
C VAL A 47 1.81 -3.71 17.01
N ILE A 48 3.13 -3.89 17.13
CA ILE A 48 4.11 -2.90 16.67
C ILE A 48 3.98 -2.69 15.16
N GLY A 49 3.88 -3.77 14.37
CA GLY A 49 3.69 -3.70 12.93
C GLY A 49 2.42 -2.96 12.54
N ALA A 50 1.30 -3.21 13.25
CA ALA A 50 0.04 -2.53 13.02
C ALA A 50 0.14 -1.01 13.28
N VAL A 51 0.81 -0.59 14.35
CA VAL A 51 1.02 0.83 14.66
C VAL A 51 1.84 1.53 13.57
N VAL A 52 2.93 0.89 13.12
CA VAL A 52 3.80 1.45 12.06
C VAL A 52 3.03 1.57 10.73
N ILE A 53 2.31 0.53 10.34
CA ILE A 53 1.52 0.53 9.10
C ILE A 53 0.38 1.55 9.17
N LEU A 54 -0.25 1.73 10.35
CA LEU A 54 -1.32 2.70 10.54
C LEU A 54 -0.82 4.14 10.33
N ALA A 55 0.37 4.48 10.84
CA ALA A 55 0.97 5.78 10.60
C ALA A 55 1.19 6.03 9.09
N ILE A 56 1.66 5.03 8.35
CA ILE A 56 1.81 5.10 6.89
C ILE A 56 0.43 5.25 6.23
N ALA A 57 -0.55 4.44 6.60
CA ALA A 57 -1.90 4.47 6.02
C ALA A 57 -2.56 5.85 6.16
N LEU A 58 -2.42 6.51 7.32
CA LEU A 58 -2.94 7.85 7.54
C LEU A 58 -2.31 8.88 6.61
N THR A 59 -0.98 8.87 6.45
CA THR A 59 -0.30 9.78 5.50
C THR A 59 -0.77 9.55 4.06
N TYR A 60 -1.01 8.30 3.66
CA TYR A 60 -1.56 7.97 2.36
C TYR A 60 -3.01 8.40 2.18
N ALA A 61 -3.82 8.34 3.25
CA ALA A 61 -5.20 8.80 3.23
C ALA A 61 -5.28 10.33 3.05
N GLU A 62 -4.44 11.09 3.75
CA GLU A 62 -4.35 12.53 3.58
C GLU A 62 -3.90 12.91 2.16
N LEU A 63 -2.80 12.32 1.68
CA LEU A 63 -2.28 12.57 0.33
C LEU A 63 -3.26 12.17 -0.77
N GLY A 64 -3.96 11.03 -0.60
CA GLY A 64 -4.97 10.55 -1.55
C GLY A 64 -6.20 11.44 -1.63
N SER A 65 -6.59 12.06 -0.51
CA SER A 65 -7.67 13.05 -0.49
C SER A 65 -7.25 14.40 -1.09
N MET A 66 -5.98 14.80 -0.91
CA MET A 66 -5.42 16.06 -1.41
C MET A 66 -5.13 16.01 -2.92
N PHE A 67 -4.64 14.88 -3.41
CA PHE A 67 -4.26 14.68 -4.81
C PHE A 67 -5.05 13.51 -5.43
N PRO A 68 -6.30 13.75 -5.90
CA PRO A 68 -7.19 12.70 -6.43
C PRO A 68 -6.81 12.28 -7.86
N GLU A 69 -5.56 11.88 -8.02
CA GLU A 69 -4.89 11.57 -9.27
C GLU A 69 -4.34 10.14 -9.26
N SER A 70 -4.43 9.45 -10.39
CA SER A 70 -3.88 8.09 -10.51
C SER A 70 -2.36 8.10 -10.46
N GLY A 71 -1.77 7.21 -9.66
CA GLY A 71 -0.31 6.99 -9.60
C GLY A 71 0.29 6.94 -8.20
N GLY A 72 -0.47 7.31 -7.16
CA GLY A 72 -0.12 7.08 -5.75
C GLY A 72 1.34 7.38 -5.40
N MET A 73 2.05 6.37 -4.87
CA MET A 73 3.43 6.47 -4.38
C MET A 73 4.40 7.12 -5.38
N VAL A 74 4.24 6.81 -6.67
CA VAL A 74 5.10 7.31 -7.75
C VAL A 74 4.93 8.82 -7.95
N ARG A 75 3.68 9.29 -7.91
CA ARG A 75 3.39 10.72 -8.06
C ARG A 75 3.74 11.49 -6.80
N TYR A 76 3.50 10.93 -5.61
CA TYR A 76 3.86 11.60 -4.35
C TYR A 76 5.37 11.82 -4.23
N ALA A 77 6.18 10.82 -4.61
CA ALA A 77 7.63 10.95 -4.69
C ALA A 77 8.05 12.01 -5.72
N ARG A 78 7.36 12.07 -6.86
CA ARG A 78 7.62 13.07 -7.90
C ARG A 78 7.27 14.49 -7.45
N TYR A 79 6.17 14.69 -6.73
CA TYR A 79 5.74 16.01 -6.26
C TYR A 79 6.69 16.60 -5.22
N SER A 80 7.26 15.75 -4.37
CA SER A 80 8.17 16.18 -3.30
C SER A 80 9.64 16.30 -3.74
N HIS A 81 10.14 15.37 -4.56
CA HIS A 81 11.57 15.25 -4.86
C HIS A 81 11.92 15.32 -6.36
N GLY A 82 10.94 15.58 -7.23
CA GLY A 82 11.15 15.76 -8.66
C GLY A 82 11.14 14.48 -9.50
N ALA A 83 11.43 14.62 -10.79
CA ALA A 83 11.20 13.56 -11.78
C ALA A 83 12.09 12.32 -11.60
N LEU A 84 13.33 12.48 -11.17
CA LEU A 84 14.28 11.38 -10.99
C LEU A 84 13.84 10.44 -9.86
N VAL A 85 13.48 10.99 -8.70
CA VAL A 85 13.00 10.19 -7.57
C VAL A 85 11.67 9.52 -7.90
N GLY A 86 10.76 10.23 -8.59
CA GLY A 86 9.54 9.64 -9.12
C GLY A 86 9.80 8.45 -10.05
N PHE A 87 10.81 8.53 -10.93
CA PHE A 87 11.19 7.43 -11.81
C PHE A 87 11.74 6.22 -11.03
N ILE A 88 12.61 6.45 -10.05
CA ILE A 88 13.14 5.38 -9.19
C ILE A 88 12.01 4.72 -8.40
N SER A 89 11.11 5.50 -7.80
CA SER A 89 9.94 4.99 -7.08
C SER A 89 9.01 4.19 -7.98
N ALA A 90 8.85 4.56 -9.26
CA ALA A 90 8.08 3.80 -10.24
C ALA A 90 8.66 2.41 -10.47
N TRP A 91 9.98 2.34 -10.71
CA TRP A 91 10.66 1.06 -10.91
C TRP A 91 10.67 0.19 -9.65
N ALA A 92 10.94 0.78 -8.49
CA ALA A 92 10.90 0.07 -7.21
C ALA A 92 9.50 -0.52 -6.94
N ASN A 93 8.44 0.27 -7.17
CA ASN A 93 7.07 -0.20 -7.00
C ASN A 93 6.71 -1.33 -7.98
N TRP A 94 7.10 -1.21 -9.25
CA TRP A 94 6.84 -2.26 -10.24
C TRP A 94 7.54 -3.57 -9.89
N ILE A 95 8.83 -3.51 -9.53
CA ILE A 95 9.60 -4.70 -9.11
C ILE A 95 8.97 -5.33 -7.87
N ALA A 96 8.59 -4.52 -6.88
CA ALA A 96 7.94 -5.02 -5.67
C ALA A 96 6.67 -5.81 -5.98
N ILE A 97 5.82 -5.31 -6.90
CA ILE A 97 4.59 -6.00 -7.30
C ILE A 97 4.87 -7.30 -8.08
N VAL A 98 5.87 -7.32 -8.96
CA VAL A 98 6.19 -8.50 -9.80
C VAL A 98 6.94 -9.59 -9.02
N SER A 99 7.63 -9.23 -7.94
CA SER A 99 8.43 -10.16 -7.14
C SER A 99 7.64 -11.04 -6.16
N VAL A 100 6.36 -10.74 -5.95
CA VAL A 100 5.45 -11.43 -5.00
C VAL A 100 4.62 -12.46 -5.76
#